data_AF-A0A1M4MZT2-F1
#
_entry.id   AF-A0A1M4MZT2-F1
#
_cell.length_a   1.000
_cell.length_b   1.000
_cell.length_c   1.000
_cell.angle_alpha   90.00
_cell.angle_beta   90.00
_cell.angle_gamma   90.00
#
_symmetry.space_group_name_H-M   'P 1'
#
loop_
_entity.id
_entity.type
_entity.pdbx_description
1 polymer ?
#
loop_
_entity_poly.entity_id
_entity_poly.type
_entity_poly.pdbx_seq_one_letter_code
_entity_poly.pdbx_strand_id
1 'polypeptide(L)'
;MMPIYRTKDDIPPGLQKYCCVIGDRNWFEHPFFREILPFTVHEDDGTLEEYVGALPDFNAPPTLERPRGYFSDIVSTKYSAEYLVKTIEPHLPKTEASDRLYWEMVRECLHERASQYRQEPFLTAAVAVSRSHKTEVLCGDAYPAFLLLSGRLKVWRGVVANSEETALQAIRGGYCWSLERAQAEHFANPPYRAEGRAFLASAFVTKDQILAYRPSHGEREVTVMPNAVKSIALDEGFSERSVLNFT
;
A
#
# COMPACT_ATOMS: atom_id res chain seq x y z
N MET A 1 -39.02 4.80 2.95
CA MET A 1 -37.99 5.51 3.74
C MET A 1 -36.72 4.73 3.55
N MET A 2 -35.66 5.35 3.03
CA MET A 2 -34.41 4.66 2.76
C MET A 2 -33.66 4.37 4.07
N PRO A 3 -33.02 3.20 4.22
CA PRO A 3 -32.19 2.92 5.39
C PRO A 3 -31.01 3.90 5.47
N ILE A 4 -30.79 4.48 6.66
CA ILE A 4 -29.59 5.26 6.96
C ILE A 4 -28.71 4.38 7.85
N TYR A 5 -27.50 4.10 7.40
CA TYR A 5 -26.52 3.34 8.15
C TYR A 5 -25.68 4.32 8.97
N ARG A 6 -25.94 4.44 10.28
CA ARG A 6 -25.27 5.44 11.14
C ARG A 6 -24.08 4.89 11.88
N THR A 7 -24.19 3.64 12.28
CA THR A 7 -23.24 2.90 13.09
C THR A 7 -23.04 1.51 12.50
N LYS A 8 -22.05 0.79 13.00
CA LYS A 8 -21.81 -0.61 12.61
C LYS A 8 -23.05 -1.49 12.86
N ASP A 9 -23.83 -1.21 13.90
CA ASP A 9 -24.98 -2.03 14.28
C ASP A 9 -26.17 -1.85 13.32
N ASP A 10 -26.19 -0.74 12.56
CA ASP A 10 -27.18 -0.54 11.49
C ASP A 10 -26.84 -1.35 10.23
N ILE A 11 -25.59 -1.82 10.10
CA ILE A 11 -25.11 -2.59 8.95
C ILE A 11 -25.55 -4.05 9.09
N PRO A 12 -26.04 -4.70 8.02
CA PRO A 12 -26.43 -6.11 8.03
C PRO A 12 -25.31 -7.02 8.57
N PRO A 13 -25.61 -8.02 9.42
CA PRO A 13 -24.59 -8.80 10.12
C PRO A 13 -23.50 -9.42 9.23
N GLY A 14 -23.86 -9.90 8.04
CA GLY A 14 -22.91 -10.48 7.08
C GLY A 14 -21.91 -9.47 6.49
N LEU A 15 -22.27 -8.18 6.50
CA LEU A 15 -21.48 -7.09 5.94
C LEU A 15 -20.71 -6.30 7.00
N GLN A 16 -21.03 -6.46 8.29
CA GLN A 16 -20.34 -5.77 9.39
C GLN A 16 -18.82 -6.04 9.45
N LYS A 17 -18.35 -7.13 8.84
CA LYS A 17 -16.91 -7.45 8.69
C LYS A 17 -16.15 -6.39 7.86
N TYR A 18 -16.85 -5.63 7.02
CA TYR A 18 -16.29 -4.54 6.23
C TYR A 18 -16.21 -3.22 7.01
N CYS A 19 -16.79 -3.14 8.21
CA CYS A 19 -16.70 -1.96 9.06
C CYS A 19 -15.35 -1.90 9.78
N CYS A 20 -14.65 -0.78 9.64
CA CYS A 20 -13.41 -0.50 10.38
C CYS A 20 -13.37 0.96 10.84
N VAL A 21 -12.52 1.22 11.83
CA VAL A 21 -12.21 2.59 12.27
C VAL A 21 -10.96 3.05 11.54
N ILE A 22 -10.97 4.24 10.96
CA ILE A 22 -9.79 4.86 10.34
C ILE A 22 -9.68 6.29 10.84
N GLY A 23 -8.63 6.58 11.58
CA GLY A 23 -8.56 7.80 12.39
C GLY A 23 -9.68 7.82 13.42
N ASP A 24 -10.48 8.88 13.40
CA ASP A 24 -11.64 9.12 14.28
C ASP A 24 -12.99 8.74 13.62
N ARG A 25 -12.96 8.16 12.41
CA ARG A 25 -14.17 7.85 11.64
C ARG A 25 -14.41 6.36 11.48
N ASN A 26 -15.69 5.98 11.47
CA ASN A 26 -16.10 4.63 11.09
C ASN A 26 -16.33 4.57 9.58
N TRP A 27 -15.72 3.60 8.93
CA TRP A 27 -15.81 3.36 7.50
C TRP A 27 -16.46 2.02 7.22
N PHE A 28 -17.23 1.96 6.14
CA PHE A 28 -17.59 0.72 5.47
C PHE A 28 -16.65 0.54 4.28
N GLU A 29 -15.74 -0.44 4.36
CA GLU A 29 -14.72 -0.68 3.33
C GLU A 29 -14.89 -2.06 2.70
N HIS A 30 -15.78 -2.17 1.73
CA HIS A 30 -15.92 -3.31 0.81
C HIS A 30 -14.93 -3.16 -0.37
N PRO A 31 -14.46 -4.24 -1.03
CA PRO A 31 -13.53 -4.12 -2.16
C PRO A 31 -13.99 -3.16 -3.25
N PHE A 32 -15.27 -3.20 -3.59
CA PHE A 32 -15.89 -2.40 -4.67
C PHE A 32 -16.76 -1.24 -4.16
N PHE A 33 -16.83 -1.01 -2.85
CA PHE A 33 -17.63 0.08 -2.29
C PHE A 33 -17.04 0.59 -0.98
N ARG A 34 -16.87 1.91 -0.86
CA ARG A 34 -16.22 2.52 0.30
C ARG A 34 -16.93 3.81 0.70
N GLU A 35 -17.44 3.85 1.93
CA GLU A 35 -18.15 5.02 2.47
C GLU A 35 -17.83 5.28 3.94
N ILE A 36 -18.02 6.52 4.37
CA ILE A 36 -17.90 6.93 5.78
C ILE A 36 -19.28 6.85 6.43
N LEU A 37 -19.38 6.24 7.59
CA LEU A 37 -20.61 6.27 8.40
C LEU A 37 -20.78 7.67 9.06
N PRO A 38 -21.99 8.26 9.05
CA PRO A 38 -23.23 7.73 8.49
C PRO A 38 -23.33 7.88 6.96
N PHE A 39 -23.93 6.90 6.27
CA PHE A 39 -24.25 6.99 4.84
C PHE A 39 -25.63 6.39 4.49
N THR A 40 -26.11 6.73 3.30
CA THR A 40 -27.27 6.12 2.63
C THR A 40 -26.79 5.50 1.33
N VAL A 41 -27.33 4.33 0.98
CA VAL A 41 -27.18 3.74 -0.35
C VAL A 41 -28.02 4.59 -1.33
N HIS A 42 -27.62 4.76 -2.60
CA HIS A 42 -28.27 5.72 -3.52
C HIS A 42 -29.78 5.44 -3.70
N GLU A 43 -30.52 6.46 -4.14
CA GLU A 43 -32.00 6.45 -4.19
C GLU A 43 -32.61 5.27 -4.96
N ASP A 44 -31.88 4.71 -5.93
CA ASP A 44 -32.35 3.62 -6.79
C ASP A 44 -31.87 2.21 -6.36
N ASP A 45 -30.98 2.12 -5.38
CA ASP A 45 -30.14 0.93 -5.13
C ASP A 45 -30.69 -0.02 -4.05
N GLY A 46 -31.83 0.29 -3.44
CA GLY A 46 -32.45 -0.56 -2.42
C GLY A 46 -31.68 -0.59 -1.09
N THR A 47 -31.56 -1.77 -0.48
CA THR A 47 -30.79 -2.01 0.75
C THR A 47 -29.30 -2.18 0.45
N LEU A 48 -28.45 -1.99 1.46
CA LEU A 48 -27.01 -2.23 1.32
C LEU A 48 -26.67 -3.67 0.91
N GLU A 49 -27.45 -4.68 1.32
CA GLU A 49 -27.23 -6.07 0.90
C GLU A 49 -27.52 -6.26 -0.58
N GLU A 50 -28.57 -5.64 -1.10
CA GLU A 50 -28.91 -5.68 -2.53
C GLU A 50 -27.84 -4.97 -3.36
N TYR A 51 -27.43 -3.78 -2.94
CA TYR A 51 -26.36 -3.03 -3.62
C TYR A 51 -25.04 -3.82 -3.64
N VAL A 52 -24.57 -4.29 -2.48
CA VAL A 52 -23.33 -5.07 -2.40
C VAL A 52 -23.44 -6.40 -3.15
N GLY A 53 -24.61 -7.03 -3.14
CA GLY A 53 -24.89 -8.25 -3.90
C GLY A 53 -24.88 -8.06 -5.42
N ALA A 54 -25.08 -6.83 -5.90
CA ALA A 54 -24.98 -6.47 -7.32
C ALA A 54 -23.56 -6.07 -7.76
N LEU A 55 -22.64 -5.82 -6.81
CA LEU A 55 -21.24 -5.53 -7.11
C LEU A 55 -20.53 -6.77 -7.69
N PRO A 56 -19.39 -6.58 -8.38
CA PRO A 56 -18.60 -7.70 -8.88
C PRO A 56 -18.24 -8.74 -7.81
N ASP A 57 -18.16 -10.00 -8.21
CA ASP A 57 -17.64 -11.06 -7.34
C ASP A 57 -16.12 -10.90 -7.16
N PHE A 58 -15.70 -10.61 -5.93
CA PHE A 58 -14.30 -10.45 -5.54
C PHE A 58 -13.48 -11.75 -5.70
N ASN A 59 -14.10 -12.89 -5.90
CA ASN A 59 -13.40 -14.16 -6.16
C ASN A 59 -13.50 -14.60 -7.62
N ALA A 60 -14.15 -13.80 -8.49
CA ALA A 60 -14.25 -14.13 -9.91
C ALA A 60 -12.86 -14.09 -10.57
N PRO A 61 -12.43 -15.19 -11.22
CA PRO A 61 -11.13 -15.26 -11.87
C PRO A 61 -11.06 -14.32 -13.08
N PRO A 62 -9.85 -13.90 -13.49
CA PRO A 62 -9.66 -13.15 -14.72
C PRO A 62 -10.05 -13.99 -15.95
N THR A 63 -10.48 -13.32 -17.03
CA THR A 63 -10.76 -13.96 -18.33
C THR A 63 -9.78 -13.48 -19.40
N LEU A 64 -9.83 -14.04 -20.60
CA LEU A 64 -8.98 -13.59 -21.72
C LEU A 64 -9.31 -12.15 -22.14
N GLU A 65 -10.58 -11.78 -22.11
CA GLU A 65 -11.09 -10.44 -22.43
C GLU A 65 -10.80 -9.46 -21.29
N ARG A 66 -10.63 -9.98 -20.07
CA ARG A 66 -10.40 -9.21 -18.85
C ARG A 66 -9.27 -9.82 -18.01
N PRO A 67 -8.01 -9.74 -18.47
CA PRO A 67 -6.89 -10.44 -17.83
C PRO A 67 -6.49 -9.87 -16.46
N ARG A 68 -6.96 -8.65 -16.13
CA ARG A 68 -6.82 -8.02 -14.81
C ARG A 68 -7.99 -8.37 -13.87
N GLY A 69 -8.99 -9.13 -14.33
CA GLY A 69 -10.24 -9.32 -13.60
C GLY A 69 -10.83 -7.97 -13.17
N TYR A 70 -11.36 -7.90 -11.96
CA TYR A 70 -11.90 -6.68 -11.36
C TYR A 70 -10.86 -5.84 -10.62
N PHE A 71 -9.55 -6.07 -10.81
CA PHE A 71 -8.49 -5.37 -10.07
C PHE A 71 -8.62 -3.84 -10.15
N SER A 72 -8.88 -3.33 -11.36
CA SER A 72 -9.03 -1.89 -11.62
C SER A 72 -10.33 -1.29 -11.08
N ASP A 73 -11.29 -2.12 -10.67
CA ASP A 73 -12.58 -1.69 -10.12
C ASP A 73 -12.54 -1.66 -8.58
N ILE A 74 -11.49 -2.20 -7.96
CA ILE A 74 -11.33 -2.20 -6.50
C ILE A 74 -11.12 -0.76 -6.03
N VAL A 75 -12.10 -0.22 -5.31
CA VAL A 75 -12.04 1.13 -4.73
C VAL A 75 -11.35 1.14 -3.36
N SER A 76 -11.41 0.03 -2.62
CA SER A 76 -10.74 -0.11 -1.34
C SER A 76 -9.40 -0.82 -1.55
N THR A 77 -8.35 -0.02 -1.77
CA THR A 77 -7.03 -0.49 -2.20
C THR A 77 -6.32 -1.42 -1.21
N LYS A 78 -6.82 -1.52 0.03
CA LYS A 78 -6.36 -2.52 0.99
C LYS A 78 -6.58 -3.97 0.52
N TYR A 79 -7.55 -4.21 -0.37
CA TYR A 79 -7.86 -5.56 -0.90
C TYR A 79 -7.14 -5.90 -2.20
N SER A 80 -6.47 -4.93 -2.85
CA SER A 80 -5.87 -5.14 -4.17
C SER A 80 -4.81 -6.25 -4.16
N ALA A 81 -3.95 -6.28 -3.13
CA ALA A 81 -2.92 -7.32 -3.01
C ALA A 81 -3.53 -8.71 -2.75
N GLU A 82 -4.59 -8.80 -1.94
CA GLU A 82 -5.31 -10.06 -1.72
C GLU A 82 -5.96 -10.57 -3.01
N TYR A 83 -6.67 -9.70 -3.74
CA TYR A 83 -7.28 -10.06 -5.02
C TYR A 83 -6.23 -10.53 -6.03
N LEU A 84 -5.10 -9.81 -6.11
CA LEU A 84 -4.00 -10.17 -7.00
C LEU A 84 -3.45 -11.56 -6.67
N VAL A 85 -3.21 -11.88 -5.40
CA VAL A 85 -2.62 -13.16 -4.99
C VAL A 85 -3.60 -14.31 -5.04
N LYS A 86 -4.84 -14.11 -4.58
CA LYS A 86 -5.82 -15.20 -4.46
C LYS A 86 -6.60 -15.44 -5.74
N THR A 87 -6.89 -14.39 -6.50
CA THR A 87 -7.84 -14.46 -7.61
C THR A 87 -7.14 -14.36 -8.95
N ILE A 88 -6.14 -13.49 -9.10
CA ILE A 88 -5.49 -13.26 -10.39
C ILE A 88 -4.31 -14.20 -10.63
N GLU A 89 -3.30 -14.20 -9.75
CA GLU A 89 -2.04 -14.91 -9.97
C GLU A 89 -2.21 -16.39 -10.33
N PRO A 90 -3.09 -17.16 -9.67
CA PRO A 90 -3.27 -18.59 -9.96
C PRO A 90 -3.83 -18.87 -11.36
N HIS A 91 -4.51 -17.89 -11.95
CA HIS A 91 -5.21 -18.03 -13.24
C HIS A 91 -4.47 -17.33 -14.39
N LEU A 92 -3.45 -16.51 -14.09
CA LEU A 92 -2.65 -15.86 -15.12
C LEU A 92 -1.70 -16.87 -15.80
N PRO A 93 -1.76 -17.02 -17.13
CA PRO A 93 -0.89 -17.95 -17.83
C PRO A 93 0.59 -17.53 -17.70
N LYS A 94 1.50 -18.49 -17.86
CA LYS A 94 2.95 -18.26 -17.78
C LYS A 94 3.47 -17.82 -19.15
N THR A 95 3.16 -16.58 -19.51
CA THR A 95 3.62 -15.91 -20.74
C THR A 95 4.30 -14.60 -20.38
N GLU A 96 5.15 -14.07 -21.27
CA GLU A 96 5.80 -12.77 -21.04
C GLU A 96 4.78 -11.64 -20.81
N ALA A 97 3.72 -11.59 -21.62
CA ALA A 97 2.67 -10.59 -21.48
C ALA A 97 1.97 -10.65 -20.11
N SER A 98 1.65 -11.86 -19.63
CA SER A 98 1.03 -12.05 -18.31
C SER A 98 2.00 -11.77 -17.15
N ASP A 99 3.28 -12.07 -17.31
CA ASP A 99 4.30 -11.75 -16.31
C ASP A 99 4.45 -10.23 -16.15
N ARG A 100 4.49 -9.49 -17.26
CA ARG A 100 4.54 -8.02 -17.24
C ARG A 100 3.27 -7.43 -16.63
N LEU A 101 2.09 -7.91 -17.06
CA LEU A 101 0.80 -7.49 -16.52
C LEU A 101 0.71 -7.70 -14.99
N TYR A 102 1.20 -8.84 -14.51
CA TYR A 102 1.26 -9.13 -13.08
C TYR A 102 2.10 -8.09 -12.33
N TRP A 103 3.30 -7.78 -12.83
CA TRP A 103 4.17 -6.81 -12.17
C TRP A 103 3.66 -5.37 -12.24
N GLU A 104 2.89 -5.01 -13.27
CA GLU A 104 2.16 -3.74 -13.32
C GLU A 104 1.15 -3.64 -12.16
N MET A 105 0.36 -4.69 -11.92
CA MET A 105 -0.59 -4.73 -10.79
C MET A 105 0.13 -4.72 -9.43
N VAL A 106 1.27 -5.40 -9.30
CA VAL A 106 2.10 -5.31 -8.08
C VAL A 106 2.63 -3.89 -7.86
N ARG A 107 3.07 -3.21 -8.92
CA ARG A 107 3.53 -1.82 -8.86
C ARG A 107 2.43 -0.90 -8.36
N GLU A 108 1.20 -1.07 -8.84
CA GLU A 108 0.03 -0.34 -8.35
C GLU A 108 -0.20 -0.59 -6.87
N CYS A 109 -0.15 -1.85 -6.40
CA CYS A 109 -0.28 -2.17 -4.97
C CYS A 109 0.81 -1.51 -4.09
N LEU A 110 2.05 -1.42 -4.58
CA LEU A 110 3.17 -0.82 -3.84
C LEU A 110 3.01 0.70 -3.67
N HIS A 111 2.43 1.38 -4.67
CA HIS A 111 2.25 2.83 -4.69
C HIS A 111 1.12 3.32 -3.75
N GLU A 112 0.25 2.45 -3.24
CA GLU A 112 -0.96 2.83 -2.52
C GLU A 112 -0.72 3.27 -1.07
N ARG A 113 -0.35 4.53 -0.83
CA ARG A 113 0.15 5.07 0.47
C ARG A 113 -0.89 5.15 1.60
N ALA A 114 -2.17 4.94 1.31
CA ALA A 114 -3.25 5.46 2.14
C ALA A 114 -3.78 4.54 3.24
N SER A 115 -3.35 3.27 3.33
CA SER A 115 -3.94 2.35 4.32
C SER A 115 -2.97 1.98 5.44
N GLN A 116 -3.27 2.46 6.65
CA GLN A 116 -2.73 1.88 7.89
C GLN A 116 -3.13 0.40 8.09
N TYR A 117 -4.03 -0.10 7.23
CA TYR A 117 -4.46 -1.50 7.13
C TYR A 117 -4.00 -2.15 5.83
N ARG A 118 -2.88 -1.68 5.25
CA ARG A 118 -2.23 -2.40 4.14
C ARG A 118 -2.11 -3.85 4.56
N GLN A 119 -2.65 -4.75 3.74
CA GLN A 119 -2.56 -6.18 3.97
C GLN A 119 -1.13 -6.64 3.64
N GLU A 120 -0.16 -6.24 4.46
CA GLU A 120 1.26 -6.52 4.30
C GLU A 120 1.57 -8.00 4.01
N PRO A 121 0.87 -9.00 4.61
CA PRO A 121 1.06 -10.40 4.23
C PRO A 121 0.77 -10.68 2.75
N PHE A 122 -0.29 -10.11 2.19
CA PHE A 122 -0.65 -10.30 0.78
C PHE A 122 0.27 -9.50 -0.15
N LEU A 123 0.69 -8.30 0.24
CA LEU A 123 1.69 -7.55 -0.52
C LEU A 123 3.03 -8.30 -0.57
N THR A 124 3.44 -8.88 0.57
CA THR A 124 4.64 -9.71 0.66
C THR A 124 4.53 -10.96 -0.22
N ALA A 125 3.38 -11.64 -0.18
CA ALA A 125 3.12 -12.77 -1.06
C ALA A 125 3.18 -12.35 -2.53
N ALA A 126 2.56 -11.23 -2.89
CA ALA A 126 2.52 -10.71 -4.26
C ALA A 126 3.94 -10.44 -4.80
N VAL A 127 4.79 -9.80 -4.00
CA VAL A 127 6.17 -9.49 -4.39
C VAL A 127 7.04 -10.74 -4.44
N ALA A 128 6.75 -11.78 -3.65
CA ALA A 128 7.53 -13.01 -3.59
C ALA A 128 7.29 -13.97 -4.78
N VAL A 129 6.27 -13.73 -5.60
CA VAL A 129 5.96 -14.57 -6.77
C VAL A 129 7.15 -14.62 -7.76
N SER A 130 7.42 -15.82 -8.27
CA SER A 130 8.46 -16.04 -9.28
C SER A 130 7.87 -15.86 -10.69
N ARG A 131 8.00 -14.65 -11.23
CA ARG A 131 7.65 -14.26 -12.60
C ARG A 131 8.79 -13.44 -13.21
N SER A 132 8.97 -13.53 -14.53
CA SER A 132 10.05 -12.83 -15.24
C SER A 132 9.81 -11.32 -15.28
N HIS A 133 10.83 -10.53 -15.67
CA HIS A 133 10.72 -9.07 -15.85
C HIS A 133 10.36 -8.23 -14.62
N LYS A 134 10.44 -8.80 -13.40
CA LYS A 134 10.10 -8.12 -12.13
C LYS A 134 10.71 -6.73 -12.00
N THR A 135 12.04 -6.65 -11.94
CA THR A 135 12.74 -5.39 -11.70
C THR A 135 12.58 -4.40 -12.85
N GLU A 136 12.50 -4.91 -14.08
CA GLU A 136 12.26 -4.09 -15.28
C GLU A 136 10.92 -3.35 -15.17
N VAL A 137 9.84 -4.07 -14.90
CA VAL A 137 8.49 -3.49 -14.82
C VAL A 137 8.30 -2.62 -13.57
N LEU A 138 8.83 -3.05 -12.42
CA LEU A 138 8.72 -2.29 -11.18
C LEU A 138 9.50 -0.96 -11.23
N CYS A 139 10.63 -0.92 -11.93
CA CYS A 139 11.37 0.32 -12.17
C CYS A 139 10.76 1.19 -13.28
N GLY A 140 10.09 0.58 -14.27
CA GLY A 140 9.55 1.29 -15.43
C GLY A 140 10.64 2.09 -16.16
N ASP A 141 10.37 3.36 -16.45
CA ASP A 141 11.31 4.25 -17.17
C ASP A 141 12.65 4.46 -16.45
N ALA A 142 12.72 4.19 -15.15
CA ALA A 142 13.95 4.30 -14.37
C ALA A 142 14.83 3.03 -14.47
N TYR A 143 14.41 1.99 -15.19
CA TYR A 143 15.16 0.75 -15.32
C TYR A 143 16.58 0.93 -15.92
N PRO A 144 16.81 1.76 -16.96
CA PRO A 144 18.17 2.04 -17.42
C PRO A 144 19.07 2.64 -16.34
N ALA A 145 18.55 3.56 -15.52
CA ALA A 145 19.28 4.14 -14.41
C ALA A 145 19.56 3.09 -13.30
N PHE A 146 18.60 2.21 -13.04
CA PHE A 146 18.79 1.07 -12.14
C PHE A 146 19.93 0.15 -12.60
N LEU A 147 20.04 -0.11 -13.91
CA LEU A 147 21.11 -0.95 -14.46
C LEU A 147 22.50 -0.38 -14.17
N LEU A 148 22.64 0.94 -14.13
CA LEU A 148 23.90 1.64 -13.87
C LEU A 148 24.27 1.75 -12.38
N LEU A 149 23.37 1.36 -11.46
CA LEU A 149 23.67 1.40 -10.03
C LEU A 149 24.86 0.48 -9.69
N SER A 150 25.78 1.04 -8.93
CA SER A 150 26.96 0.34 -8.40
C SER A 150 27.20 0.72 -6.95
N GLY A 151 27.83 -0.18 -6.18
CA GLY A 151 28.12 0.04 -4.78
C GLY A 151 26.90 -0.04 -3.85
N ARG A 152 27.01 0.63 -2.69
CA ARG A 152 25.96 0.72 -1.67
C ARG A 152 25.28 2.08 -1.76
N LEU A 153 23.96 2.10 -1.71
CA LEU A 153 23.15 3.30 -1.63
C LEU A 153 22.74 3.56 -0.19
N LYS A 154 22.90 4.79 0.27
CA LYS A 154 22.28 5.23 1.52
C LYS A 154 20.82 5.59 1.24
N VAL A 155 19.93 5.03 2.06
CA VAL A 155 18.49 5.25 1.97
C VAL A 155 17.94 5.65 3.32
N TRP A 156 16.82 6.36 3.33
CA TRP A 156 16.15 6.90 4.50
C TRP A 156 14.69 6.49 4.54
N ARG A 157 14.15 6.27 5.75
CA ARG A 157 12.72 6.03 5.94
C ARG A 157 12.25 6.81 7.16
N GLY A 158 11.20 7.58 6.98
CA GLY A 158 10.52 8.31 8.03
C GLY A 158 9.22 7.62 8.40
N VAL A 159 8.92 7.53 9.70
CA VAL A 159 7.66 6.98 10.22
C VAL A 159 7.18 7.82 11.40
N VAL A 160 5.87 7.83 11.63
CA VAL A 160 5.26 8.32 12.86
C VAL A 160 4.90 7.10 13.72
N ALA A 161 5.29 7.10 14.99
CA ALA A 161 4.95 6.02 15.92
C ALA A 161 4.88 6.51 17.37
N ASN A 162 4.22 5.76 18.25
CA ASN A 162 4.08 6.14 19.66
C ASN A 162 5.33 5.81 20.49
N SER A 163 6.07 4.78 20.09
CA SER A 163 7.28 4.31 20.75
C SER A 163 8.38 4.00 19.73
N GLU A 164 9.62 4.00 20.20
CA GLU A 164 10.78 3.57 19.40
C GLU A 164 10.63 2.11 18.92
N GLU A 165 10.08 1.23 19.76
CA GLU A 165 9.81 -0.17 19.40
C GLU A 165 8.85 -0.26 18.21
N THR A 166 7.72 0.44 18.29
CA THR A 166 6.74 0.51 17.19
C THR A 166 7.33 1.17 15.94
N ALA A 167 8.21 2.16 16.10
CA ALA A 167 8.90 2.78 14.98
C ALA A 167 9.84 1.79 14.29
N LEU A 168 10.65 1.05 15.05
CA LEU A 168 11.55 0.04 14.53
C LEU A 168 10.79 -1.07 13.78
N GLN A 169 9.64 -1.49 14.31
CA GLN A 169 8.76 -2.45 13.61
C GLN A 169 8.25 -1.88 12.28
N ALA A 170 7.76 -0.64 12.26
CA ALA A 170 7.26 0.02 11.04
C ALA A 170 8.37 0.33 10.00
N ILE A 171 9.59 0.61 10.47
CA ILE A 171 10.76 0.80 9.61
C ILE A 171 11.19 -0.53 9.00
N ARG A 172 11.33 -1.58 9.82
CA ARG A 172 11.74 -2.92 9.35
C ARG A 172 10.71 -3.57 8.44
N GLY A 173 9.43 -3.41 8.74
CA GLY A 173 8.32 -3.98 7.96
C GLY A 173 8.05 -3.27 6.63
N GLY A 174 8.75 -2.17 6.36
CA GLY A 174 8.39 -1.24 5.30
C GLY A 174 9.12 -1.42 3.97
N TYR A 175 8.35 -1.41 2.88
CA TYR A 175 8.89 -1.53 1.52
C TYR A 175 9.56 -0.26 0.99
N CYS A 176 8.95 0.91 1.19
CA CYS A 176 9.39 2.16 0.56
C CYS A 176 10.45 2.91 1.39
N TRP A 177 11.57 3.22 0.77
CA TRP A 177 12.63 4.05 1.32
C TRP A 177 12.91 5.20 0.36
N SER A 178 13.45 6.31 0.83
CA SER A 178 13.87 7.43 -0.01
C SER A 178 15.39 7.46 -0.18
N LEU A 179 15.83 7.95 -1.32
CA LEU A 179 17.21 8.36 -1.64
C LEU A 179 17.51 9.77 -1.11
N GLU A 180 16.54 10.45 -0.50
CA GLU A 180 16.73 11.75 0.11
C GLU A 180 16.25 11.77 1.55
N ARG A 181 17.13 12.29 2.41
CA ARG A 181 16.81 12.53 3.82
C ARG A 181 15.60 13.45 3.97
N ALA A 182 15.58 14.58 3.27
CA ALA A 182 14.52 15.59 3.41
C ALA A 182 13.11 15.02 3.10
N GLN A 183 13.02 14.11 2.13
CA GLN A 183 11.75 13.46 1.80
C GLN A 183 11.33 12.47 2.89
N ALA A 184 12.26 11.69 3.44
CA ALA A 184 11.97 10.83 4.58
C ALA A 184 11.53 11.64 5.81
N GLU A 185 12.13 12.81 6.05
CA GLU A 185 11.70 13.72 7.12
C GLU A 185 10.28 14.24 6.93
N HIS A 186 9.86 14.51 5.69
CA HIS A 186 8.49 14.87 5.36
C HIS A 186 7.49 13.75 5.73
N PHE A 187 7.85 12.48 5.46
CA PHE A 187 7.01 11.34 5.86
C PHE A 187 6.98 11.07 7.36
N ALA A 188 8.04 11.43 8.08
CA ALA A 188 8.05 11.35 9.55
C ALA A 188 7.29 12.51 10.21
N ASN A 189 7.00 13.59 9.47
CA ASN A 189 6.24 14.76 9.93
C ASN A 189 5.08 15.09 8.96
N PRO A 190 4.11 14.18 8.77
CA PRO A 190 3.02 14.42 7.85
C PRO A 190 2.21 15.66 8.29
N PRO A 191 1.73 16.49 7.35
CA PRO A 191 0.99 17.71 7.66
C PRO A 191 -0.36 17.44 8.34
N TYR A 192 -0.95 16.26 8.08
CA TYR A 192 -2.04 15.70 8.88
C TYR A 192 -1.39 14.99 10.07
N ARG A 193 -1.45 15.59 11.26
CA ARG A 193 -0.82 15.05 12.47
C ARG A 193 -1.37 13.66 12.77
N ALA A 194 -0.62 12.62 12.43
CA ALA A 194 -0.79 11.33 13.07
C ALA A 194 -0.35 11.48 14.53
N GLU A 195 -1.15 11.00 15.47
CA GLU A 195 -0.72 10.92 16.87
C GLU A 195 0.58 10.10 16.94
N GLY A 196 1.59 10.63 17.61
CA GLY A 196 2.89 9.96 17.75
C GLY A 196 4.07 10.91 17.64
N ARG A 197 5.27 10.32 17.64
CA ARG A 197 6.56 11.00 17.47
C ARG A 197 7.14 10.66 16.11
N ALA A 198 7.88 11.61 15.55
CA ALA A 198 8.59 11.45 14.30
C ALA A 198 9.87 10.61 14.52
N PHE A 199 10.06 9.57 13.71
CA PHE A 199 11.27 8.76 13.70
C PHE A 199 11.87 8.72 12.31
N LEU A 200 13.19 8.86 12.25
CA LEU A 200 13.96 8.79 11.02
C LEU A 200 15.00 7.68 11.14
N ALA A 201 15.04 6.84 10.12
CA ALA A 201 16.01 5.77 10.00
C ALA A 201 16.81 5.92 8.72
N SER A 202 18.05 5.42 8.74
CA SER A 202 18.84 5.22 7.54
C SER A 202 19.43 3.82 7.47
N ALA A 203 19.66 3.36 6.25
CA ALA A 203 20.29 2.09 5.96
C ALA A 203 21.16 2.19 4.70
N PHE A 204 22.06 1.22 4.54
CA PHE A 204 22.76 1.00 3.28
C PHE A 204 22.18 -0.22 2.59
N VAL A 205 21.81 -0.06 1.32
CA VAL A 205 21.29 -1.13 0.48
C VAL A 205 22.15 -1.31 -0.76
N THR A 206 22.21 -2.55 -1.23
CA THR A 206 22.90 -2.98 -2.45
C THR A 206 21.86 -3.26 -3.53
N LYS A 207 22.30 -3.27 -4.80
CA LYS A 207 21.41 -3.41 -5.95
C LYS A 207 20.53 -4.67 -5.90
N ASP A 208 21.05 -5.78 -5.37
CA ASP A 208 20.33 -7.05 -5.20
C ASP A 208 19.21 -6.99 -4.15
N GLN A 209 19.23 -5.99 -3.27
CA GLN A 209 18.18 -5.77 -2.26
C GLN A 209 17.03 -4.89 -2.77
N ILE A 210 17.17 -4.31 -3.96
CA ILE A 210 16.24 -3.33 -4.53
C ILE A 210 15.27 -4.03 -5.48
N LEU A 211 13.99 -3.86 -5.22
CA LEU A 211 12.88 -4.33 -6.06
C LEU A 211 12.53 -3.32 -7.14
N ALA A 212 12.52 -2.04 -6.77
CA ALA A 212 12.18 -0.93 -7.64
C ALA A 212 13.05 0.28 -7.30
N TYR A 213 13.44 1.04 -8.32
CA TYR A 213 14.27 2.24 -8.19
C TYR A 213 13.63 3.37 -8.98
N ARG A 214 13.25 4.47 -8.30
CA ARG A 214 12.46 5.57 -8.86
C ARG A 214 13.00 6.93 -8.40
N PRO A 215 14.16 7.37 -8.91
CA PRO A 215 14.84 8.58 -8.46
C PRO A 215 14.14 9.89 -8.89
N SER A 216 13.23 9.85 -9.87
CA SER A 216 12.72 11.05 -10.57
C SER A 216 11.32 11.50 -10.14
N HIS A 217 10.57 10.69 -9.38
CA HIS A 217 9.14 10.92 -9.11
C HIS A 217 8.88 11.69 -7.80
N GLY A 218 9.54 12.83 -7.60
CA GLY A 218 9.36 13.71 -6.44
C GLY A 218 9.83 13.15 -5.09
N GLU A 219 9.77 11.83 -4.90
CA GLU A 219 10.07 11.16 -3.63
C GLU A 219 11.42 10.46 -3.59
N ARG A 220 12.07 10.41 -4.75
CA ARG A 220 13.33 9.68 -5.00
C ARG A 220 13.31 8.31 -4.32
N GLU A 221 12.35 7.47 -4.68
CA GLU A 221 12.01 6.25 -3.93
C GLU A 221 12.88 5.05 -4.35
N VAL A 222 13.17 4.18 -3.38
CA VAL A 222 13.66 2.82 -3.55
C VAL A 222 12.69 1.88 -2.83
N THR A 223 12.22 0.86 -3.52
CA THR A 223 11.45 -0.22 -2.89
C THR A 223 12.38 -1.38 -2.59
N VAL A 224 12.40 -1.83 -1.34
CA VAL A 224 13.19 -2.99 -0.88
C VAL A 224 12.26 -4.01 -0.21
N MET A 225 12.68 -5.27 -0.13
CA MET A 225 11.99 -6.21 0.75
C MET A 225 12.24 -5.82 2.21
N PRO A 226 11.22 -5.82 3.08
CA PRO A 226 11.36 -5.54 4.52
C PRO A 226 12.54 -6.27 5.18
N ASN A 227 12.70 -7.56 4.87
CA ASN A 227 13.76 -8.41 5.46
C ASN A 227 15.12 -8.28 4.76
N ALA A 228 15.23 -7.52 3.68
CA ALA A 228 16.51 -7.32 3.00
C ALA A 228 17.41 -6.34 3.75
N VAL A 229 16.85 -5.38 4.51
CA VAL A 229 17.62 -4.35 5.21
C VAL A 229 18.20 -4.90 6.52
N LYS A 230 19.47 -5.31 6.50
CA LYS A 230 20.12 -5.99 7.64
C LYS A 230 20.55 -5.05 8.77
N SER A 231 20.86 -3.80 8.46
CA SER A 231 21.37 -2.82 9.42
C SER A 231 20.63 -1.50 9.27
N ILE A 232 20.04 -1.05 10.35
CA ILE A 232 19.27 0.19 10.43
C ILE A 232 19.90 1.04 11.53
N ALA A 233 20.19 2.30 11.21
CA ALA A 233 20.59 3.31 12.18
C ALA A 233 19.43 4.29 12.37
N LEU A 234 18.91 4.40 13.59
CA LEU A 234 18.01 5.48 13.97
C LEU A 234 18.82 6.76 14.12
N ASP A 235 18.26 7.88 13.63
CA ASP A 235 18.91 9.19 13.79
C ASP A 235 18.58 9.75 15.18
N GLU A 236 19.49 9.55 16.13
CA GLU A 236 19.38 10.05 17.49
C GLU A 236 19.28 11.59 17.47
N GLY A 237 18.20 12.15 18.03
CA GLY A 237 17.93 13.59 18.05
C GLY A 237 16.95 14.10 17.00
N PHE A 238 16.47 13.26 16.07
CA PHE A 238 15.40 13.66 15.15
C PHE A 238 14.05 13.90 15.87
N SER A 239 13.73 13.09 16.90
CA SER A 239 12.48 13.22 17.66
C SER A 239 12.40 14.47 18.55
N GLU A 240 13.53 15.12 18.84
CA GLU A 240 13.59 16.29 19.73
C GLU A 240 13.38 17.63 18.99
N ARG A 241 13.39 17.63 17.65
CA ARG A 241 13.04 18.81 16.84
C ARG A 241 11.53 18.99 16.78
N SER A 242 10.94 19.19 17.94
CA SER A 242 9.57 19.67 18.09
C SER A 242 9.52 21.14 17.66
N VAL A 243 8.76 21.41 16.59
CA VAL A 243 8.01 22.65 16.35
C VAL A 243 8.85 23.93 16.16
N LEU A 244 9.22 24.22 14.91
CA LEU A 244 9.23 25.62 14.45
C LEU A 244 7.86 25.88 13.84
N ASN A 245 7.01 26.59 14.59
CA ASN A 245 5.77 27.16 14.11
C ASN A 245 6.07 28.09 12.93
N PHE A 246 5.49 27.82 11.77
CA PHE A 246 5.27 28.85 10.77
C PHE A 246 3.80 29.27 10.91
N THR A 247 3.62 30.46 11.49
CA THR A 247 2.40 31.28 11.43
C THR A 247 2.06 31.67 10.01
#